data_AF-A0A357YEJ0-F1
#
_entry.id   AF-A0A357YEJ0-F1
#
_cell.length_a   1.000
_cell.length_b   1.000
_cell.length_c   1.000
_cell.angle_alpha   90.00
_cell.angle_beta   90.00
_cell.angle_gamma   90.00
#
_symmetry.space_group_name_H-M   'P 1'
#
loop_
_entity.id
_entity.type
_entity.pdbx_description
1 polymer ?
#
loop_
_entity_poly.entity_id
_entity_poly.type
_entity_poly.pdbx_seq_one_letter_code
_entity_poly.pdbx_strand_id
1 'polypeptide(L)'
;MAIPTTLRRCPWPSGFMPARHSQRPWSSSPVPTTATVAVSMPPSTAGAGPTSSAPLASPCANWPERTMPPDTWHELFGNNAPVVGSLSTSDAAGEINVAIFGSARLLDDGATLVLALGANRTLRNLRQHPGAVFLVARPAATLSQWQGVRLYLRLQRLESDGELFAALLAETERRAGRRAARRLRALAIFHIDSARPLLDLHD
;
A
#
# COMPACT_ATOMS: atom_id res chain seq x y z
N MET A 1 38.20 8.33 34.12
CA MET A 1 37.83 7.17 33.28
C MET A 1 37.48 7.72 31.91
N ALA A 2 38.33 7.45 30.93
CA ALA A 2 38.32 8.06 29.61
C ALA A 2 37.57 7.17 28.59
N ILE A 3 36.80 7.81 27.71
CA ILE A 3 36.06 7.16 26.61
C ILE A 3 37.04 6.99 25.43
N PRO A 4 37.26 5.79 24.89
CA PRO A 4 38.14 5.64 23.74
C PRO A 4 37.47 6.12 22.46
N THR A 5 38.16 7.04 21.81
CA THR A 5 37.86 7.66 20.52
C THR A 5 38.42 6.78 19.39
N THR A 6 37.58 6.06 18.65
CA THR A 6 37.96 5.51 17.33
C THR A 6 36.75 5.31 16.41
N LEU A 7 36.43 6.34 15.62
CA LEU A 7 35.73 6.18 14.33
C LEU A 7 36.67 6.75 13.25
N ARG A 8 37.50 5.88 12.68
CA ARG A 8 38.33 6.19 11.51
C ARG A 8 37.54 5.91 10.23
N ARG A 9 37.12 7.02 9.60
CA ARG A 9 37.15 7.34 8.16
C ARG A 9 37.20 6.16 7.17
N CYS A 10 36.08 5.89 6.49
CA CYS A 10 36.10 5.37 5.13
C CYS A 10 36.33 6.53 4.14
N PRO A 11 37.28 6.42 3.18
CA PRO A 11 37.50 7.45 2.17
C PRO A 11 36.40 7.40 1.09
N TRP A 12 35.74 8.54 0.87
CA TRP A 12 34.89 8.77 -0.29
C TRP A 12 35.77 8.94 -1.54
N PRO A 13 35.36 8.43 -2.71
CA PRO A 13 36.10 8.64 -3.95
C PRO A 13 36.06 10.12 -4.35
N SER A 14 37.25 10.71 -4.44
CA SER A 14 37.49 12.08 -4.91
C SER A 14 37.09 12.21 -6.39
N GLY A 15 35.88 12.69 -6.67
CA GLY A 15 35.45 12.80 -8.08
C GLY A 15 34.19 13.60 -8.37
N PHE A 16 33.63 14.35 -7.42
CA PHE A 16 32.48 15.23 -7.70
C PHE A 16 32.72 16.65 -7.21
N MET A 17 33.20 17.49 -8.11
CA MET A 17 33.17 18.95 -7.96
C MET A 17 31.72 19.46 -8.00
N PRO A 18 31.33 20.44 -7.18
CA PRO A 18 30.06 21.13 -7.33
C PRO A 18 30.18 22.18 -8.45
N ALA A 19 29.50 21.98 -9.58
CA ALA A 19 29.35 23.01 -10.59
C ALA A 19 28.45 24.13 -10.06
N ARG A 20 28.99 25.35 -9.99
CA ARG A 20 28.22 26.58 -9.72
C ARG A 20 27.42 27.00 -10.94
N HIS A 21 26.23 27.52 -10.66
CA HIS A 21 25.17 28.01 -11.53
C HIS A 21 25.55 28.64 -12.88
N SER A 22 24.76 28.30 -13.91
CA SER A 22 24.29 29.30 -14.87
C SER A 22 22.77 29.21 -14.96
N GLN A 23 22.08 30.27 -14.53
CA GLN A 23 20.68 30.50 -14.85
C GLN A 23 20.62 30.86 -16.34
N ARG A 24 19.95 30.04 -17.15
CA ARG A 24 19.53 30.43 -18.50
C ARG A 24 18.01 30.57 -18.49
N PRO A 25 17.45 31.69 -18.93
CA PRO A 25 16.01 31.84 -19.06
C PRO A 25 15.47 30.87 -20.12
N TRP A 26 14.33 30.25 -19.86
CA TRP A 26 13.62 29.40 -20.81
C TRP A 26 13.21 30.26 -22.03
N SER A 27 13.79 29.98 -23.19
CA SER A 27 13.34 30.56 -24.45
C SER A 27 12.05 29.88 -24.88
N SER A 28 10.95 30.64 -24.88
CA SER A 28 9.68 30.27 -25.50
C SER A 28 9.81 30.28 -27.02
N SER A 29 9.93 29.10 -27.64
CA SER A 29 9.76 28.95 -29.08
C SER A 29 8.30 28.62 -29.42
N PRO A 30 7.74 29.18 -30.49
CA PRO A 30 6.32 29.07 -30.83
C PRO A 30 5.93 27.69 -31.35
N VAL A 31 4.69 27.30 -31.02
CA VAL A 31 4.01 26.09 -31.49
C VAL A 31 3.74 26.20 -33.01
N PRO A 32 4.11 25.22 -33.84
CA PRO A 32 3.65 25.21 -35.23
C PRO A 32 2.19 24.75 -35.30
N THR A 33 1.38 25.62 -35.89
CA THR A 33 -0.02 25.44 -36.25
C THR A 33 -0.18 24.49 -37.44
N THR A 34 -1.11 23.53 -37.28
CA THR A 34 -1.85 22.75 -38.29
C THR A 34 -1.09 21.85 -39.27
N ALA A 35 -1.26 20.54 -39.08
CA ALA A 35 -1.39 19.59 -40.19
C ALA A 35 -2.53 18.60 -39.87
N THR A 36 -3.71 18.85 -40.43
CA THR A 36 -4.83 17.92 -40.42
C THR A 36 -4.48 16.72 -41.29
N VAL A 37 -4.13 15.60 -40.69
CA VAL A 37 -4.11 14.30 -41.39
C VAL A 37 -5.51 13.72 -41.30
N ALA A 38 -6.22 13.73 -42.42
CA ALA A 38 -7.50 13.03 -42.56
C ALA A 38 -7.24 11.52 -42.51
N VAL A 39 -7.51 10.90 -41.36
CA VAL A 39 -7.60 9.43 -41.27
C VAL A 39 -8.98 9.04 -41.78
N SER A 40 -9.01 8.42 -42.96
CA SER A 40 -10.22 7.83 -43.54
C SER A 40 -10.62 6.62 -42.71
N MET A 41 -11.76 6.70 -42.00
CA MET A 41 -12.37 5.56 -41.32
C MET A 41 -13.18 4.73 -42.32
N PRO A 42 -13.04 3.39 -42.36
CA PRO A 42 -13.97 2.55 -43.09
C PRO A 42 -15.36 2.55 -42.39
N PRO A 43 -16.46 2.35 -43.15
CA PRO A 43 -17.80 2.43 -42.61
C PRO A 43 -18.08 1.33 -41.58
N SER A 44 -18.67 1.76 -40.47
CA SER A 44 -19.23 0.91 -39.41
C SER A 44 -20.34 0.02 -39.95
N THR A 45 -20.06 -1.26 -40.17
CA THR A 45 -21.09 -2.30 -40.26
C THR A 45 -21.64 -2.59 -38.87
N ALA A 46 -22.87 -2.14 -38.63
CA ALA A 46 -23.66 -2.49 -37.45
C ALA A 46 -23.96 -3.99 -37.47
N GLY A 47 -23.13 -4.78 -36.77
CA GLY A 47 -23.43 -6.15 -36.40
C GLY A 47 -23.89 -6.19 -34.94
N ALA A 48 -25.20 -6.32 -34.72
CA ALA A 48 -25.76 -6.61 -33.41
C ALA A 48 -25.39 -8.05 -33.00
N GLY A 49 -24.28 -8.20 -32.29
CA GLY A 49 -23.94 -9.42 -31.55
C GLY A 49 -24.58 -9.39 -30.16
N PRO A 50 -25.06 -10.52 -29.62
CA PRO A 50 -25.70 -10.53 -28.32
C PRO A 50 -24.69 -10.19 -27.21
N THR A 51 -24.93 -9.07 -26.52
CA THR A 51 -24.28 -8.73 -25.24
C THR A 51 -24.75 -9.72 -24.19
N SER A 52 -24.12 -10.88 -24.13
CA SER A 52 -24.13 -11.74 -22.95
C SER A 52 -23.01 -11.27 -22.03
N SER A 53 -23.34 -10.34 -21.14
CA SER A 53 -22.52 -10.04 -19.97
C SER A 53 -22.69 -11.16 -18.94
N ALA A 54 -22.21 -12.35 -19.27
CA ALA A 54 -21.91 -13.34 -18.24
C ALA A 54 -20.70 -12.81 -17.45
N PRO A 55 -20.74 -12.79 -16.10
CA PRO A 55 -19.55 -12.45 -15.33
C PRO A 55 -18.45 -13.42 -15.74
N LEU A 56 -17.30 -12.90 -16.18
CA LEU A 56 -16.11 -13.71 -16.36
C LEU A 56 -15.84 -14.37 -15.02
N ALA A 57 -16.17 -15.66 -14.90
CA ALA A 57 -15.78 -16.46 -13.77
C ALA A 57 -14.28 -16.25 -13.61
N SER A 58 -13.88 -15.66 -12.48
CA SER A 58 -12.48 -15.34 -12.24
C SER A 58 -11.70 -16.63 -12.48
N PRO A 59 -10.69 -16.66 -13.38
CA PRO A 59 -9.86 -17.84 -13.62
C PRO A 59 -9.02 -18.24 -12.39
N CYS A 60 -9.30 -17.64 -11.24
CA CYS A 60 -8.70 -17.90 -9.96
C CYS A 60 -9.55 -18.78 -9.02
N ALA A 61 -10.76 -19.21 -9.41
CA ALA A 61 -11.71 -19.92 -8.54
C ALA A 61 -11.22 -21.29 -8.02
N ASN A 62 -10.11 -21.79 -8.55
CA ASN A 62 -9.58 -23.14 -8.32
C ASN A 62 -8.07 -23.14 -8.03
N TRP A 63 -7.47 -22.00 -7.65
CA TRP A 63 -6.14 -22.05 -7.04
C TRP A 63 -6.25 -22.75 -5.69
N PRO A 64 -5.35 -23.69 -5.36
CA PRO A 64 -5.33 -24.27 -4.02
C PRO A 64 -5.11 -23.13 -3.03
N GLU A 65 -6.16 -22.80 -2.31
CA GLU A 65 -6.22 -21.69 -1.38
C GLU A 65 -5.41 -22.09 -0.15
N ARG A 66 -4.08 -22.05 -0.29
CA ARG A 66 -3.14 -22.35 0.79
C ARG A 66 -3.17 -21.18 1.77
N THR A 67 -4.20 -21.17 2.59
CA THR A 67 -4.32 -20.26 3.72
C THR A 67 -3.28 -20.65 4.75
N MET A 68 -2.50 -19.68 5.22
CA MET A 68 -1.58 -19.93 6.33
C MET A 68 -2.37 -20.02 7.64
N PRO A 69 -2.09 -21.01 8.50
CA PRO A 69 -2.69 -21.05 9.83
C PRO A 69 -2.34 -19.78 10.61
N PRO A 70 -3.25 -19.26 11.46
CA PRO A 70 -3.10 -17.97 12.14
C PRO A 70 -1.77 -17.82 12.90
N ASP A 71 -1.36 -18.88 13.60
CA ASP A 71 -0.16 -18.90 14.44
C ASP A 71 1.14 -18.58 13.66
N THR A 72 1.17 -18.83 12.35
CA THR A 72 2.37 -18.63 11.52
C THR A 72 2.65 -17.16 11.21
N TRP A 73 1.62 -16.32 11.12
CA TRP A 73 1.78 -14.92 10.71
C TRP A 73 1.45 -13.91 11.81
N HIS A 74 0.78 -14.31 12.90
CA HIS A 74 0.55 -13.47 14.08
C HIS A 74 1.85 -12.90 14.67
N GLU A 75 2.95 -13.67 14.65
CA GLU A 75 4.27 -13.23 15.14
C GLU A 75 4.80 -11.99 14.37
N LEU A 76 4.35 -11.78 13.12
CA LEU A 76 4.71 -10.58 12.36
C LEU A 76 4.14 -9.30 13.00
N PHE A 77 3.11 -9.43 13.84
CA PHE A 77 2.48 -8.37 14.61
C PHE A 77 2.82 -8.42 16.11
N GLY A 78 3.59 -9.42 16.56
CA GLY A 78 4.03 -9.57 17.93
C GLY A 78 4.94 -8.43 18.43
N ASN A 79 5.08 -8.33 19.75
CA ASN A 79 5.93 -7.36 20.47
C ASN A 79 5.48 -5.90 20.45
N ASN A 80 4.20 -5.62 20.13
CA ASN A 80 3.64 -4.26 20.12
C ASN A 80 4.42 -3.27 19.22
N ALA A 81 5.18 -3.85 18.27
CA ALA A 81 6.00 -3.12 17.35
C ALA A 81 5.12 -2.63 16.19
N PRO A 82 5.26 -1.36 15.77
CA PRO A 82 4.51 -0.87 14.63
C PRO A 82 4.91 -1.65 13.38
N VAL A 83 3.94 -2.35 12.80
CA VAL A 83 4.12 -3.05 11.53
C VAL A 83 3.92 -2.05 10.40
N VAL A 84 4.94 -1.94 9.55
CA VAL A 84 4.86 -1.20 8.29
C VAL A 84 4.51 -2.18 7.18
N GLY A 85 3.44 -1.89 6.46
CA GLY A 85 3.01 -2.69 5.31
C GLY A 85 2.35 -1.83 4.24
N SER A 86 2.11 -2.44 3.09
CA SER A 86 1.35 -1.82 2.00
C SER A 86 -0.10 -2.28 2.05
N LEU A 87 -1.03 -1.33 1.91
CA LEU A 87 -2.45 -1.62 1.77
C LEU A 87 -2.89 -1.29 0.35
N SER A 88 -3.35 -2.30 -0.35
CA SER A 88 -3.94 -2.23 -1.69
C SER A 88 -5.46 -2.16 -1.57
N THR A 89 -6.07 -1.26 -2.34
CA THR A 89 -7.50 -0.96 -2.36
C THR A 89 -7.94 -0.64 -3.78
N SER A 90 -9.23 -0.75 -4.09
CA SER A 90 -9.82 -0.31 -5.35
C SER A 90 -11.01 0.61 -5.09
N ASP A 91 -11.34 1.48 -6.03
CA ASP A 91 -12.64 2.16 -6.01
C ASP A 91 -13.71 1.33 -6.75
N ALA A 92 -14.94 1.87 -6.84
CA ALA A 92 -16.05 1.19 -7.51
C ALA A 92 -15.87 1.02 -9.03
N ALA A 93 -14.99 1.80 -9.66
CA ALA A 93 -14.66 1.67 -11.08
C ALA A 93 -13.55 0.63 -11.33
N GLY A 94 -12.98 0.04 -10.27
CA GLY A 94 -11.87 -0.90 -10.36
C GLY A 94 -10.50 -0.23 -10.40
N GLU A 95 -10.40 1.08 -10.19
CA GLU A 95 -9.11 1.77 -10.16
C GLU A 95 -8.34 1.43 -8.87
N ILE A 96 -7.15 0.85 -9.06
CA ILE A 96 -6.34 0.30 -7.98
C ILE A 96 -5.46 1.40 -7.36
N ASN A 97 -5.27 1.30 -6.04
CA ASN A 97 -4.39 2.15 -5.27
C ASN A 97 -3.63 1.32 -4.24
N VAL A 98 -2.35 1.62 -4.05
CA VAL A 98 -1.52 1.05 -2.99
C VAL A 98 -0.85 2.18 -2.20
N ALA A 99 -0.83 2.06 -0.88
CA ALA A 99 -0.16 3.02 0.00
C ALA A 99 0.50 2.33 1.20
N ILE A 100 1.53 2.94 1.77
CA ILE A 100 2.25 2.43 2.93
C ILE A 100 1.60 2.94 4.23
N PHE A 101 1.42 2.03 5.19
CA PHE A 101 0.86 2.32 6.50
C PHE A 101 1.72 1.70 7.61
N GLY A 102 2.09 2.50 8.60
CA GLY A 102 2.76 2.04 9.85
C GLY A 102 1.83 1.95 11.06
N SER A 103 0.54 2.22 10.86
CA SER A 103 -0.49 2.22 11.90
C SER A 103 -1.18 0.87 12.07
N ALA A 104 -0.78 -0.16 11.32
CA ALA A 104 -1.42 -1.47 11.34
C ALA A 104 -1.23 -2.19 12.70
N ARG A 105 -2.34 -2.64 13.29
CA ARG A 105 -2.37 -3.45 14.50
C ARG A 105 -3.30 -4.64 14.29
N LEU A 106 -2.86 -5.81 14.73
CA LEU A 106 -3.71 -6.98 14.89
C LEU A 106 -4.32 -6.92 16.29
N LEU A 107 -5.63 -7.11 16.43
CA LEU A 107 -6.28 -7.17 17.73
C LEU A 107 -6.08 -8.53 18.39
N ASP A 108 -6.36 -8.61 19.68
CA ASP A 108 -6.15 -9.81 20.50
C ASP A 108 -7.01 -11.01 20.05
N ASP A 109 -8.05 -10.78 19.26
CA ASP A 109 -8.86 -11.84 18.63
C ASP A 109 -8.13 -12.60 17.51
N GLY A 110 -6.99 -12.09 17.04
CA GLY A 110 -6.19 -12.67 15.94
C GLY A 110 -6.84 -12.60 14.56
N ALA A 111 -8.06 -12.08 14.44
CA ALA A 111 -8.83 -12.08 13.19
C ALA A 111 -9.17 -10.66 12.70
N THR A 112 -8.93 -9.65 13.53
CA THR A 112 -9.26 -8.25 13.23
C THR A 112 -7.99 -7.42 13.07
N LEU A 113 -7.83 -6.80 11.90
CA LEU A 113 -6.77 -5.84 11.61
C LEU A 113 -7.33 -4.42 11.64
N VAL A 114 -6.64 -3.51 12.32
CA VAL A 114 -7.03 -2.10 12.38
C VAL A 114 -5.93 -1.19 11.82
N LEU A 115 -6.35 -0.16 11.06
CA LEU A 115 -5.46 0.83 10.47
C LEU A 115 -6.01 2.24 10.65
N ALA A 116 -5.20 3.15 11.16
CA ALA A 116 -5.53 4.56 11.17
C ALA A 116 -5.23 5.20 9.80
N LEU A 117 -6.23 5.85 9.21
CA LEU A 117 -6.20 6.46 7.89
C LEU A 117 -6.35 7.98 7.99
N GLY A 118 -5.64 8.70 7.12
CA GLY A 118 -5.88 10.13 6.91
C GLY A 118 -6.92 10.39 5.81
N ALA A 119 -7.13 11.66 5.46
CA ALA A 119 -7.93 12.05 4.29
C ALA A 119 -7.17 11.74 2.98
N ASN A 120 -7.15 10.46 2.58
CA ASN A 120 -6.39 9.96 1.42
C ASN A 120 -7.26 9.12 0.46
N ARG A 121 -6.66 8.71 -0.67
CA ARG A 121 -7.33 7.88 -1.69
C ARG A 121 -7.80 6.54 -1.12
N THR A 122 -7.01 5.91 -0.26
CA THR A 122 -7.38 4.66 0.43
C THR A 122 -8.70 4.80 1.20
N LEU A 123 -8.88 5.86 2.01
CA LEU A 123 -10.12 6.09 2.75
C LEU A 123 -11.31 6.31 1.80
N ARG A 124 -11.10 7.02 0.69
CA ARG A 124 -12.15 7.20 -0.34
C ARG A 124 -12.53 5.88 -0.98
N ASN A 125 -11.54 5.06 -1.35
CA ASN A 125 -11.74 3.75 -1.96
C ASN A 125 -12.53 2.81 -1.03
N LEU A 126 -12.14 2.75 0.25
CA LEU A 126 -12.80 1.90 1.26
C LEU A 126 -14.26 2.25 1.53
N ARG A 127 -14.67 3.50 1.31
CA ARG A 127 -16.08 3.91 1.40
C ARG A 127 -16.93 3.39 0.23
N GLN A 128 -16.29 3.02 -0.88
CA GLN A 128 -16.95 2.56 -2.10
C GLN A 128 -16.83 1.04 -2.27
N HIS A 129 -15.71 0.47 -1.86
CA HIS A 129 -15.40 -0.95 -1.99
C HIS A 129 -14.74 -1.47 -0.70
N PRO A 130 -15.33 -2.46 0.00
CA PRO A 130 -14.84 -2.91 1.30
C PRO A 130 -13.62 -3.84 1.22
N GLY A 131 -13.30 -4.38 0.04
CA GLY A 131 -12.18 -5.30 -0.14
C GLY A 131 -10.83 -4.58 -0.16
N ALA A 132 -9.84 -5.15 0.54
CA ALA A 132 -8.47 -4.67 0.56
C ALA A 132 -7.47 -5.84 0.72
N VAL A 133 -6.21 -5.60 0.39
CA VAL A 133 -5.11 -6.54 0.68
C VAL A 133 -4.01 -5.80 1.43
N PHE A 134 -3.61 -6.33 2.59
CA PHE A 134 -2.48 -5.80 3.34
C PHE A 134 -1.29 -6.75 3.24
N LEU A 135 -0.15 -6.24 2.78
CA LEU A 135 1.09 -6.98 2.65
C LEU A 135 2.10 -6.45 3.65
N VAL A 136 2.65 -7.37 4.44
CA VAL A 136 3.79 -7.12 5.33
C VAL A 136 4.96 -7.95 4.84
N ALA A 137 6.12 -7.31 4.72
CA ALA A 137 7.36 -7.98 4.36
C ALA A 137 8.51 -7.46 5.22
N ARG A 138 9.29 -8.39 5.79
CA ARG A 138 10.54 -8.15 6.49
C ARG A 138 11.67 -8.67 5.60
N PRO A 139 12.46 -7.77 4.98
CA PRO A 139 13.56 -8.15 4.13
C PRO A 139 14.62 -8.97 4.87
N ALA A 140 15.21 -9.93 4.18
CA ALA A 140 16.36 -10.71 4.61
C ALA A 140 17.44 -10.73 3.51
N ALA A 141 18.57 -11.40 3.77
CA ALA A 141 19.70 -11.45 2.85
C ALA A 141 19.35 -12.12 1.51
N THR A 142 18.50 -13.15 1.52
CA THR A 142 17.99 -13.82 0.31
C THR A 142 16.47 -13.75 0.26
N LEU A 143 15.88 -13.71 -0.94
CA LEU A 143 14.41 -13.67 -1.11
C LEU A 143 13.70 -14.84 -0.40
N SER A 144 14.30 -16.04 -0.43
CA SER A 144 13.77 -17.22 0.27
C SER A 144 13.70 -17.08 1.80
N GLN A 145 14.45 -16.15 2.38
CA GLN A 145 14.47 -15.87 3.82
C GLN A 145 13.55 -14.71 4.20
N TRP A 146 12.92 -14.03 3.23
CA TRP A 146 12.00 -12.95 3.53
C TRP A 146 10.81 -13.49 4.31
N GLN A 147 10.49 -12.82 5.41
CA GLN A 147 9.31 -13.16 6.21
C GLN A 147 8.20 -12.19 5.85
N GLY A 148 6.98 -12.69 5.74
CA GLY A 148 5.86 -11.82 5.44
C GLY A 148 4.57 -12.57 5.18
N VAL A 149 3.50 -11.80 5.04
CA VAL A 149 2.16 -12.30 4.80
C VAL A 149 1.40 -11.34 3.91
N ARG A 150 0.52 -11.90 3.07
CA ARG A 150 -0.52 -11.19 2.35
C ARG A 150 -1.85 -11.50 3.03
N LEU A 151 -2.43 -10.51 3.69
CA LEU A 151 -3.74 -10.59 4.33
C LEU A 151 -4.80 -10.05 3.38
N TYR A 152 -5.81 -10.86 3.08
CA TYR A 152 -6.99 -10.46 2.34
C TYR A 152 -8.04 -10.01 3.34
N LEU A 153 -8.50 -8.78 3.16
CA LEU A 153 -9.25 -8.05 4.17
C LEU A 153 -10.62 -7.65 3.63
N ARG A 154 -11.61 -7.68 4.52
CA ARG A 154 -12.91 -7.06 4.31
C ARG A 154 -13.17 -6.02 5.38
N LEU A 155 -13.39 -4.78 4.95
CA LEU A 155 -13.75 -3.69 5.84
C LEU A 155 -15.07 -4.00 6.54
N GLN A 156 -15.04 -3.95 7.87
CA GLN A 156 -16.21 -4.11 8.72
C GLN A 156 -16.79 -2.76 9.11
N ARG A 157 -15.94 -1.85 9.58
CA ARG A 157 -16.34 -0.52 10.06
C ARG A 157 -15.28 0.54 9.77
N LEU A 158 -15.76 1.77 9.60
CA LEU A 158 -14.95 2.99 9.63
C LEU A 158 -15.42 3.83 10.81
N GLU A 159 -14.53 4.06 11.77
CA GLU A 159 -14.83 4.83 12.99
C GLU A 159 -14.04 6.14 12.96
N SER A 160 -14.63 7.24 13.40
CA SER A 160 -13.95 8.56 13.50
C SER A 160 -13.72 9.01 14.94
N ASP A 161 -14.16 8.21 15.90
CA ASP A 161 -14.10 8.43 17.34
C ASP A 161 -14.00 7.06 18.05
N GLY A 162 -14.12 7.05 19.37
CA GLY A 162 -14.03 5.84 20.18
C GLY A 162 -12.66 5.62 20.83
N GLU A 163 -12.63 4.72 21.80
CA GLU A 163 -11.44 4.45 22.63
C GLU A 163 -10.27 3.93 21.80
N LEU A 164 -10.54 3.03 20.85
CA LEU A 164 -9.52 2.45 19.98
C LEU A 164 -8.90 3.49 19.05
N PHE A 165 -9.71 4.39 18.47
CA PHE A 165 -9.19 5.49 17.65
C PHE A 165 -8.38 6.48 18.50
N ALA A 166 -8.85 6.82 19.70
CA ALA A 166 -8.13 7.68 20.63
C ALA A 166 -6.77 7.09 21.04
N ALA A 167 -6.71 5.77 21.33
CA ALA A 167 -5.48 5.07 21.65
C ALA A 167 -4.46 5.12 20.49
N LEU A 168 -4.92 4.89 19.25
CA LEU A 168 -4.07 4.97 18.06
C LEU A 168 -3.58 6.40 17.76
N LEU A 169 -4.42 7.43 18.00
CA LEU A 169 -4.00 8.83 17.90
C LEU A 169 -2.89 9.13 18.90
N ALA A 170 -3.04 8.74 20.17
CA ALA A 170 -2.05 8.94 21.20
C ALA A 170 -0.74 8.20 20.91
N GLU A 171 -0.81 6.97 20.42
CA GLU A 171 0.36 6.21 19.98
C GLU A 171 1.07 6.87 18.79
N THR A 172 0.31 7.33 17.80
CA THR A 172 0.84 8.03 16.63
C THR A 172 1.50 9.34 17.03
N GLU A 173 0.92 10.09 17.96
CA GLU A 173 1.51 11.33 18.49
C GLU A 173 2.84 11.05 19.20
N ARG A 174 2.91 10.01 20.03
CA ARG A 174 4.15 9.61 20.72
C ARG A 174 5.25 9.21 19.75
N ARG A 175 4.93 8.47 18.68
CA ARG A 175 5.93 7.90 17.76
C ARG A 175 6.30 8.81 16.58
N ALA A 176 5.30 9.47 15.99
CA ALA A 176 5.45 10.25 14.75
C ALA A 176 5.13 11.75 14.94
N GLY A 177 4.82 12.16 16.17
CA GLY A 177 4.57 13.54 16.54
C GLY A 177 3.12 13.99 16.29
N ARG A 178 2.76 15.09 16.96
CA ARG A 178 1.41 15.67 16.93
C ARG A 178 0.89 16.00 15.53
N ARG A 179 1.78 16.39 14.61
CA ARG A 179 1.43 16.68 13.22
C ARG A 179 0.94 15.44 12.47
N ALA A 180 1.51 14.27 12.74
CA ALA A 180 1.09 13.02 12.12
C ALA A 180 -0.28 12.59 12.66
N ALA A 181 -0.46 12.61 13.99
CA ALA A 181 -1.73 12.27 14.62
C ALA A 181 -2.89 13.14 14.11
N ARG A 182 -2.69 14.46 13.99
CA ARG A 182 -3.70 15.39 13.44
C ARG A 182 -4.11 15.14 11.99
N ARG A 183 -3.39 14.31 11.23
CA ARG A 183 -3.78 13.95 9.85
C ARG A 183 -4.71 12.75 9.80
N LEU A 184 -4.77 11.95 10.87
CA LEU A 184 -5.67 10.82 10.96
C LEU A 184 -7.13 11.31 11.06
N ARG A 185 -8.01 10.60 10.38
CA ARG A 185 -9.43 10.97 10.20
C ARG A 185 -10.37 9.81 10.50
N ALA A 186 -9.93 8.59 10.26
CA ALA A 186 -10.72 7.41 10.51
C ALA A 186 -9.84 6.24 10.95
N LEU A 187 -10.42 5.35 11.73
CA LEU A 187 -9.95 4.02 12.00
C LEU A 187 -10.71 3.06 11.08
N ALA A 188 -9.98 2.33 10.23
CA ALA A 188 -10.53 1.24 9.47
C ALA A 188 -10.35 -0.07 10.25
N ILE A 189 -11.46 -0.78 10.45
CA ILE A 189 -11.51 -2.07 11.13
C ILE A 189 -11.85 -3.13 10.09
N PHE A 190 -10.96 -4.09 9.92
CA PHE A 190 -11.05 -5.14 8.92
C PHE A 190 -11.18 -6.51 9.58
N HIS A 191 -11.99 -7.36 8.98
CA HIS A 191 -11.89 -8.80 9.17
C HIS A 191 -10.87 -9.37 8.19
N ILE A 192 -10.07 -10.34 8.64
CA ILE A 192 -9.13 -11.07 7.80
C ILE A 192 -9.85 -12.28 7.22
N ASP A 193 -10.18 -12.22 5.93
CA ASP A 193 -10.85 -13.33 5.22
C ASP A 193 -9.88 -14.49 5.00
N SER A 194 -8.63 -14.20 4.62
CA SER A 194 -7.60 -15.20 4.40
C SER A 194 -6.20 -14.62 4.50
N ALA A 195 -5.21 -15.48 4.80
CA ALA A 195 -3.81 -15.14 4.86
C ALA A 195 -3.01 -16.03 3.91
N ARG A 196 -2.14 -15.45 3.08
CA ARG A 196 -1.27 -16.20 2.16
C ARG A 196 0.21 -15.90 2.42
N PRO A 197 1.12 -16.85 2.15
CA PRO A 197 2.55 -16.61 2.25
C PRO A 197 2.99 -15.40 1.44
N LEU A 198 4.07 -14.71 1.83
CA LEU A 198 4.59 -13.59 1.03
C LEU A 198 4.98 -14.02 -0.39
N LEU A 199 5.64 -15.16 -0.51
CA LEU A 199 6.09 -15.73 -1.78
C LEU A 199 5.28 -17.02 -2.04
N ASP A 200 4.63 -17.07 -3.20
CA ASP A 200 3.99 -18.29 -3.71
C ASP A 200 5.04 -19.17 -4.39
N LEU A 201 5.92 -19.77 -3.60
CA LEU A 201 6.85 -20.77 -4.11
C LEU A 201 6.06 -22.07 -4.33
N HIS A 202 6.04 -22.53 -5.58
CA HIS A 202 5.61 -23.86 -5.92
C HIS A 202 6.79 -24.80 -5.67
N ASP A 203 6.57 -25.85 -4.89
CA ASP A 203 7.50 -26.99 -4.80
C ASP A 203 7.43 -27.82 -6.10
#